data_AF-A0A396K976-F1
#
_entry.id   AF-A0A396K976-F1
#
_cell.length_a   1.000
_cell.length_b   1.000
_cell.length_c   1.000
_cell.angle_alpha   90.00
_cell.angle_beta   90.00
_cell.angle_gamma   90.00
#
_symmetry.space_group_name_H-M   'P 1'
#
loop_
_entity.id
_entity.type
_entity.pdbx_description
1 polymer ?
#
loop_
_entity_poly.entity_id
_entity_poly.type
_entity_poly.pdbx_seq_one_letter_code
_entity_poly.pdbx_strand_id
1 'polypeptide(L)' 'MTLREFDMNTAYGPCLGMTRLERYERARKWGLKPPPKIGMILKAFNVDKECLLHDRLGFFEKKF' A
#
# COMPACT_ATOMS: atom_id res chain seq x y z
N MET A 1 -6.19 -5.87 11.67
CA MET A 1 -5.39 -5.05 10.74
C MET A 1 -6.26 -3.96 10.11
N THR A 2 -5.88 -2.70 10.29
CA THR A 2 -6.46 -1.50 9.65
C THR A 2 -5.66 -1.10 8.41
N LEU A 3 -6.16 -0.16 7.59
CA LEU A 3 -5.40 0.37 6.43
C LEU A 3 -4.11 1.08 6.87
N ARG A 4 -4.15 1.80 7.99
CA ARG A 4 -2.97 2.45 8.58
C ARG A 4 -1.90 1.45 9.01
N GLU A 5 -2.30 0.36 9.66
CA GLU A 5 -1.39 -0.72 10.04
C GLU A 5 -0.81 -1.42 8.80
N PHE A 6 -1.63 -1.62 7.76
CA PHE A 6 -1.16 -2.16 6.50
C PHE A 6 -0.09 -1.28 5.86
N ASP A 7 -0.29 0.04 5.82
CA ASP A 7 0.67 1.00 5.25
C ASP A 7 2.02 1.03 5.99
N MET A 8 2.01 0.85 7.31
CA MET A 8 3.23 0.82 8.12
C MET A 8 3.93 -0.55 8.13
N ASN A 9 3.27 -1.62 7.67
CA ASN A 9 3.84 -2.96 7.71
C ASN A 9 4.83 -3.17 6.56
N THR A 10 6.13 -3.22 6.88
CA THR A 10 7.21 -3.40 5.91
C THR A 10 7.26 -4.79 5.27
N ALA A 11 6.60 -5.79 5.85
CA ALA A 11 6.56 -7.16 5.32
C ALA A 11 5.91 -7.24 3.92
N TYR A 12 5.04 -6.29 3.57
CA TYR A 12 4.37 -6.23 2.27
C TYR A 12 5.09 -5.34 1.24
N GLY A 13 6.35 -5.01 1.53
CA GLY A 13 7.18 -4.13 0.71
C GLY A 13 6.83 -2.66 0.87
N PRO A 14 7.63 -1.77 0.27
CA PRO A 14 7.50 -0.33 0.45
C PRO A 14 6.28 0.21 -0.32
N CYS A 15 5.63 1.25 0.18
CA CYS A 15 4.53 1.90 -0.56
C CYS A 15 5.02 3.17 -1.28
N LEU A 16 5.64 2.95 -2.44
CA LEU A 16 6.32 3.99 -3.22
C LEU A 16 5.74 4.02 -4.62
N GLY A 17 5.18 5.17 -5.01
CA GLY A 17 4.64 5.39 -6.36
C GLY A 17 3.57 4.39 -6.79
N MET A 18 2.80 3.85 -5.82
CA MET A 18 1.68 2.95 -6.11
C MET A 18 0.58 3.11 -5.07
N THR A 19 -0.64 2.84 -5.51
CA THR A 19 -1.83 2.80 -4.67
C THR A 19 -1.75 1.64 -3.66
N ARG A 20 -2.55 1.73 -2.60
CA ARG A 20 -2.68 0.70 -1.57
C ARG A 20 -3.19 -0.63 -2.16
N LEU A 21 -4.04 -0.58 -3.21
CA LEU A 21 -4.52 -1.77 -3.91
C LEU A 21 -3.43 -2.44 -4.73
N GLU A 22 -2.62 -1.68 -5.47
CA GLU A 22 -1.47 -2.22 -6.20
C GLU A 22 -0.46 -2.87 -5.26
N ARG A 23 -0.19 -2.23 -4.11
CA ARG A 23 0.66 -2.80 -3.07
C ARG A 23 0.10 -4.12 -2.51
N TYR A 24 -1.21 -4.18 -2.25
CA TYR A 24 -1.90 -5.39 -1.79
C TYR A 24 -1.80 -6.53 -2.81
N GLU A 25 -2.09 -6.24 -4.08
CA GLU A 25 -2.06 -7.22 -5.16
C GLU A 25 -0.62 -7.71 -5.42
N ARG A 26 0.38 -6.83 -5.34
CA ARG A 26 1.81 -7.21 -5.40
C ARG A 26 2.20 -8.14 -4.25
N ALA A 27 1.83 -7.81 -3.02
CA ALA A 27 2.11 -8.65 -1.86
C ALA A 27 1.46 -10.04 -1.98
N ARG A 28 0.25 -10.11 -2.55
CA ARG A 28 -0.41 -11.40 -2.85
C ARG A 28 0.33 -12.18 -3.93
N LYS A 29 0.77 -11.51 -5.01
CA LYS A 29 1.56 -12.12 -6.09
C LYS A 29 2.89 -12.69 -5.58
N TRP A 30 3.49 -12.07 -4.57
CA TRP A 30 4.73 -12.54 -3.93
C TRP A 30 4.50 -13.59 -2.84
N GLY A 31 3.26 -14.04 -2.61
CA GLY A 31 2.96 -15.08 -1.62
C GLY A 31 3.09 -14.61 -0.17
N LEU A 32 3.10 -13.30 0.09
CA LEU A 32 3.27 -12.71 1.43
C LEU A 32 1.98 -12.76 2.28
N LYS A 33 0.90 -13.32 1.72
CA LYS A 33 -0.40 -13.55 2.40
C LYS A 33 -0.93 -12.30 3.13
N PRO A 34 -1.06 -11.14 2.46
CA PRO A 34 -1.67 -9.98 3.09
C PRO A 34 -3.11 -10.28 3.54
N PRO A 35 -3.63 -9.67 4.63
CA PRO A 35 -4.93 -10.03 5.17
C PRO A 35 -6.08 -9.76 4.17
N PRO A 36 -6.97 -10.74 3.88
CA PRO A 36 -8.03 -10.59 2.90
C PRO A 36 -8.95 -9.38 3.11
N LYS A 37 -9.19 -9.02 4.39
CA LYS A 37 -9.99 -7.85 4.78
C LYS A 37 -9.49 -6.55 4.16
N ILE A 38 -8.18 -6.39 3.96
CA ILE A 38 -7.59 -5.20 3.33
C ILE A 38 -8.02 -5.12 1.86
N GLY A 39 -7.91 -6.22 1.11
CA GLY A 39 -8.37 -6.29 -0.27
C GLY A 39 -9.87 -6.06 -0.41
N MET A 40 -10.68 -6.56 0.53
CA MET A 40 -12.12 -6.29 0.56
C MET A 40 -12.41 -4.80 0.78
N ILE A 41 -11.78 -4.17 1.76
CA ILE A 41 -11.99 -2.74 2.05
C ILE A 41 -11.62 -1.88 0.84
N LEU A 42 -10.48 -2.17 0.21
CA LEU A 42 -9.98 -1.44 -0.95
C LEU A 42 -10.84 -1.57 -2.21
N LYS A 43 -11.59 -2.67 -2.34
CA LYS A 43 -12.47 -2.93 -3.49
C LYS A 43 -13.91 -2.49 -3.26
N ALA A 44 -14.40 -2.59 -2.01
CA ALA A 44 -15.81 -2.38 -1.68
C ALA A 44 -16.14 -0.92 -1.32
N PHE A 45 -15.18 -0.16 -0.81
CA PHE A 45 -15.42 1.20 -0.33
C PHE A 45 -14.62 2.22 -1.15
N ASN A 46 -15.18 3.41 -1.31
CA ASN A 46 -14.47 4.56 -1.85
C ASN A 46 -13.55 5.15 -0.76
N VAL A 47 -12.51 4.41 -0.41
CA VAL A 47 -11.46 4.83 0.53
C VAL A 47 -10.33 5.53 -0.22
N ASP A 48 -9.59 6.40 0.46
CA ASP A 48 -8.37 6.97 -0.08
C ASP A 48 -7.46 5.85 -0.58
N LYS A 49 -7.15 5.87 -1.87
CA LYS A 49 -6.37 4.81 -2.51
C LYS A 49 -4.87 4.97 -2.26
N GLU A 50 -4.46 6.15 -1.83
CA GLU A 50 -3.07 6.50 -1.57
C GLU A 50 -2.58 5.91 -0.25
N CYS A 51 -1.35 5.39 -0.27
CA CYS A 51 -0.64 5.01 0.95
C CYS A 51 -0.14 6.23 1.70
N LEU A 52 0.01 6.11 3.03
CA LEU A 52 0.63 7.14 3.87
C LEU A 52 2.07 7.53 3.45
N LEU A 53 2.73 6.69 2.66
CA LEU A 53 4.11 6.88 2.20
C LEU A 53 4.23 7.28 0.73
N HIS A 54 3.10 7.42 0.02
CA HIS A 54 3.06 7.64 -1.42
C HIS A 54 3.94 8.82 -1.87
N ASP A 55 3.86 9.95 -1.15
CA ASP A 55 4.52 11.20 -1.55
C ASP A 55 5.90 11.42 -0.91
N ARG A 56 6.34 10.55 0.00
CA ARG A 56 7.62 10.76 0.72
C ARG A 56 8.87 10.52 -0.13
N LEU A 57 8.73 9.97 -1.34
CA LEU A 57 9.82 9.90 -2.32
C LEU A 57 9.74 10.95 -3.43
N GLY A 58 8.61 11.67 -3.59
CA GLY A 58 8.54 12.79 -4.52
C GLY A 58 9.49 13.95 -4.16
N PHE A 59 10.01 13.96 -2.92
CA PHE A 59 11.05 14.89 -2.49
C PHE A 59 12.47 14.44 -2.89
N PHE A 60 12.69 13.14 -3.13
CA PHE A 60 14.02 12.61 -3.45
C PHE A 60 14.34 12.75 -4.95
N GLU A 61 13.36 12.58 -5.84
CA GLU A 61 13.55 12.75 -7.30
C GLU A 61 13.59 14.21 -7.75
N LYS A 62 13.13 15.19 -6.94
CA LYS A 62 13.20 16.62 -7.28
C LYS A 62 14.48 17.32 -6.80
N LYS A 63 15.50 16.56 -6.39
CA LYS A 63 16.74 17.13 -5.83
C LYS A 63 18.04 16.58 -6.45
N PHE A 64 17.94 15.88 -7.58
CA PHE A 64 19.09 15.49 -8.41
C PHE A 64 18.81 15.83 -9.86
#